data_AF-A0A031HS31-F1
#
_entry.id   AF-A0A031HS31-F1
#
_cell.length_a   1.000
_cell.length_b   1.000
_cell.length_c   1.000
_cell.angle_alpha   90.00
_cell.angle_beta   90.00
_cell.angle_gamma   90.00
#
_symmetry.space_group_name_H-M   'P 1'
#
loop_
_entity.id
_entity.type
_entity.pdbx_description
1 polymer ?
#
loop_
_entity_poly.entity_id
_entity_poly.type
_entity_poly.pdbx_seq_one_letter_code
_entity_poly.pdbx_strand_id
1 'polypeptide(L)'
;MPDAKKLARIHRVRTLQLGLSRADEMRAHEKFASEAHLARRIQALADAVSPTPASHDSAAALGAQAHFRERLHQSSAAAQARVQSAEMFVNRAVEATRSAKRDQSAIEKLIARARRAAVAKEMRALEDTPPVSPLKAKRHDPC
;
A
#
# COMPACT_ATOMS: atom_id res chain seq x y z
N MET A 1 -28.99 -2.98 -11.00
CA MET A 1 -27.81 -2.20 -10.56
C MET A 1 -27.70 -2.31 -9.05
N PRO A 2 -26.52 -2.54 -8.46
CA PRO A 2 -26.37 -2.61 -7.01
C PRO A 2 -26.84 -1.30 -6.35
N ASP A 3 -27.49 -1.40 -5.20
CA ASP A 3 -28.05 -0.28 -4.45
C ASP A 3 -26.98 0.78 -4.11
N ALA A 4 -27.28 2.06 -4.36
CA ALA A 4 -26.39 3.18 -4.14
C ALA A 4 -25.93 3.29 -2.67
N LYS A 5 -26.82 3.02 -1.70
CA LYS A 5 -26.47 3.02 -0.28
C LYS A 5 -25.48 1.91 0.05
N LYS A 6 -25.71 0.71 -0.50
CA LYS A 6 -24.79 -0.43 -0.36
C LYS A 6 -23.42 -0.13 -0.96
N LEU A 7 -23.35 0.44 -2.18
CA LEU A 7 -22.08 0.83 -2.80
C LEU A 7 -21.33 1.88 -1.97
N ALA A 8 -22.03 2.89 -1.44
CA ALA A 8 -21.42 3.90 -0.58
C ALA A 8 -20.83 3.30 0.70
N ARG A 9 -21.52 2.33 1.33
CA ARG A 9 -20.99 1.62 2.50
C ARG A 9 -19.75 0.80 2.15
N ILE A 10 -19.78 0.05 1.05
CA ILE A 10 -18.63 -0.73 0.58
C ILE A 10 -17.44 0.20 0.27
N HIS A 11 -17.68 1.33 -0.38
CA HIS A 11 -16.65 2.31 -0.69
C HIS A 11 -15.94 2.80 0.58
N ARG A 12 -16.69 3.20 1.63
CA ARG A 12 -16.10 3.61 2.92
C ARG A 12 -15.20 2.52 3.50
N VAL A 13 -15.66 1.27 3.50
CA VAL A 13 -14.86 0.14 4.00
C VAL A 13 -13.61 -0.06 3.16
N ARG A 14 -13.69 0.00 1.82
CA ARG A 14 -12.51 -0.12 0.94
C ARG A 14 -11.52 1.01 1.14
N THR A 15 -11.99 2.25 1.34
CA THR A 15 -11.13 3.38 1.68
C THR A 15 -10.40 3.16 3.00
N LEU A 16 -11.09 2.67 4.04
CA LEU A 16 -10.46 2.33 5.32
C LEU A 16 -9.42 1.21 5.17
N GLN A 17 -9.74 0.15 4.43
CA GLN A 17 -8.83 -0.95 4.16
C GLN A 17 -7.58 -0.51 3.38
N LEU A 18 -7.72 0.39 2.40
CA LEU A 18 -6.56 0.98 1.73
C LEU A 18 -5.70 1.82 2.68
N GLY A 19 -6.32 2.56 3.60
CA GLY A 19 -5.60 3.29 4.64
C GLY A 19 -4.77 2.35 5.53
N LEU A 20 -5.37 1.25 5.96
CA LEU A 20 -4.69 0.22 6.75
C LEU A 20 -3.53 -0.43 5.99
N SER A 21 -3.73 -0.84 4.72
CA SER A 21 -2.68 -1.47 3.93
C SER A 21 -1.50 -0.51 3.67
N ARG A 22 -1.77 0.78 3.42
CA ARG A 22 -0.72 1.80 3.29
C ARG A 22 0.07 1.97 4.58
N ALA A 23 -0.60 1.93 5.73
CA ALA A 23 0.07 2.00 7.03
C ALA A 23 0.92 0.74 7.30
N ASP A 24 0.47 -0.44 6.86
CA ASP A 24 1.27 -1.67 6.94
C ASP A 24 2.48 -1.63 6.01
N GLU A 25 2.33 -1.13 4.79
CA GLU A 25 3.42 -0.93 3.83
C GLU A 25 4.50 0.02 4.37
N MET A 26 4.09 1.16 4.95
CA MET A 26 5.02 2.09 5.59
C MET A 26 5.81 1.43 6.73
N ARG A 27 5.12 0.71 7.62
CA ARG A 27 5.77 -0.03 8.72
C ARG A 27 6.72 -1.12 8.21
N ALA A 28 6.39 -1.81 7.12
CA ALA A 28 7.27 -2.80 6.51
C ALA A 28 8.53 -2.14 5.95
N HIS A 29 8.41 -0.98 5.28
CA HIS A 29 9.55 -0.21 4.79
C HIS A 29 10.45 0.29 5.92
N GLU A 30 9.88 0.83 6.99
CA GLU A 30 10.63 1.25 8.18
C GLU A 30 11.42 0.09 8.79
N LYS A 31 10.78 -1.07 8.94
CA LYS A 31 11.44 -2.27 9.44
C LYS A 31 12.59 -2.69 8.52
N PHE A 32 12.36 -2.79 7.21
CA PHE A 32 13.41 -3.11 6.25
C PHE A 32 14.59 -2.13 6.33
N ALA A 33 14.32 -0.83 6.41
CA ALA A 33 15.36 0.20 6.55
C ALA A 33 16.18 0.02 7.84
N SER A 34 15.51 -0.30 8.96
CA SER A 34 16.18 -0.55 10.24
C SER A 34 17.09 -1.78 10.19
N GLU A 35 16.63 -2.89 9.60
CA GLU A 35 17.40 -4.13 9.45
C GLU A 35 18.58 -3.91 8.49
N ALA A 36 18.37 -3.21 7.37
CA ALA A 36 19.44 -2.88 6.42
C ALA A 36 20.50 -1.96 7.06
N HIS A 37 20.08 -1.02 7.91
CA HIS A 37 21.01 -0.20 8.69
C HIS A 37 21.82 -1.03 9.69
N LEU A 38 21.18 -1.94 10.43
CA LEU A 38 21.86 -2.86 11.35
C LEU A 38 22.87 -3.77 10.63
N ALA A 39 22.48 -4.36 9.49
CA ALA A 39 23.36 -5.22 8.70
C ALA A 39 24.61 -4.47 8.21
N ARG A 40 24.45 -3.23 7.72
CA ARG A 40 25.60 -2.37 7.33
C ARG A 40 26.53 -2.08 8.50
N ARG A 41 25.98 -1.82 9.70
CA ARG A 41 26.79 -1.58 10.90
C ARG A 41 27.59 -2.82 11.31
N ILE A 42 26.97 -4.00 11.28
CA ILE A 42 27.65 -5.25 11.59
C ILE A 42 28.76 -5.53 10.57
N GLN A 43 28.52 -5.26 9.29
CA GLN A 43 29.55 -5.39 8.26
C GLN A 43 30.73 -4.46 8.51
N ALA A 44 30.48 -3.18 8.82
CA ALA A 44 31.55 -2.22 9.15
C ALA A 44 32.37 -2.66 10.38
N LEU A 45 31.73 -3.28 11.38
CA LEU A 45 32.44 -3.86 12.53
C LEU A 45 33.30 -5.07 12.14
N ALA A 46 32.79 -5.94 11.26
CA ALA A 46 33.56 -7.09 10.75
C ALA A 46 34.79 -6.63 9.95
N ASP A 47 34.63 -5.61 9.11
CA ASP A 47 35.73 -5.03 8.33
C ASP A 47 36.80 -4.41 9.24
N ALA A 48 36.38 -3.68 10.29
CA ALA A 48 37.29 -3.05 11.25
C ALA A 48 38.11 -4.05 12.09
N VAL A 49 37.57 -5.26 12.32
CA VAL A 49 38.25 -6.31 13.10
C VAL A 49 39.04 -7.26 12.19
N SER A 50 39.03 -7.08 10.86
CA SER A 50 39.75 -7.94 9.92
C SER A 50 41.28 -7.85 10.09
N PRO A 51 42.04 -8.94 9.88
CA PRO A 51 43.46 -8.98 10.21
C PRO A 51 44.25 -8.05 9.29
N THR A 52 45.04 -7.15 9.89
CA THR A 52 45.98 -6.30 9.16
C THR A 52 47.38 -6.92 9.22
N PRO A 53 48.06 -7.10 8.07
CA PRO A 53 49.32 -7.85 8.00
C PRO A 53 50.52 -7.17 8.69
N ALA A 54 50.36 -5.93 9.16
CA ALA A 54 51.42 -5.13 9.78
C ALA A 54 51.30 -5.00 11.32
N SER A 55 50.46 -5.81 11.97
CA SER A 55 50.21 -5.73 13.41
C SER A 55 51.21 -6.59 14.21
N HIS A 56 51.97 -5.95 15.10
CA HIS A 56 52.82 -6.65 16.10
C HIS A 56 51.98 -7.10 17.30
N ASP A 57 50.91 -7.86 17.05
CA ASP A 57 49.98 -8.29 18.08
C ASP A 57 50.49 -9.53 18.83
N SER A 58 50.24 -9.57 20.14
CA SER A 58 50.57 -10.73 20.96
C SER A 58 49.69 -11.95 20.60
N ALA A 59 50.15 -13.17 20.88
CA ALA A 59 49.38 -14.39 20.60
C ALA A 59 47.99 -14.39 21.28
N ALA A 60 47.86 -13.78 22.46
CA ALA A 60 46.57 -13.61 23.14
C ALA A 60 45.64 -12.64 22.40
N ALA A 61 46.18 -11.54 21.85
CA ALA A 61 45.41 -10.60 21.03
C ALA A 61 44.91 -11.25 19.72
N LEU A 62 45.74 -12.09 19.09
CA LEU A 62 45.34 -12.87 17.91
C LEU A 62 44.20 -13.85 18.20
N GLY A 63 44.25 -14.56 19.33
CA GLY A 63 43.19 -15.47 19.76
C GLY A 63 41.87 -14.74 20.05
N ALA A 64 41.93 -13.58 20.73
CA ALA A 64 40.76 -12.75 20.99
C ALA A 64 40.14 -12.20 19.70
N GLN A 65 40.96 -11.73 18.76
CA GLN A 65 40.49 -11.26 17.45
C GLN A 65 39.78 -12.37 16.66
N ALA A 66 40.35 -13.58 16.62
CA ALA A 66 39.72 -14.72 15.96
C ALA A 66 38.33 -15.04 16.54
N HIS A 67 38.21 -15.03 17.87
CA HIS A 67 36.92 -15.25 18.55
C HIS A 67 35.88 -14.16 18.20
N PHE A 68 36.26 -12.88 18.19
CA PHE A 68 35.34 -11.80 17.82
C PHE A 68 34.94 -11.84 16.34
N ARG A 69 35.86 -12.21 15.44
CA ARG A 69 35.55 -12.39 14.01
C ARG A 69 34.50 -13.46 13.79
N GLU A 70 34.68 -14.63 14.40
CA GLU A 70 33.72 -15.73 14.28
C GLU A 70 32.32 -15.29 14.72
N ARG A 71 32.22 -14.62 15.88
CA ARG A 71 30.93 -14.08 16.36
C ARG A 71 30.34 -13.00 15.46
N LEU A 72 31.18 -12.15 14.86
CA LEU A 72 30.73 -11.11 13.92
C LEU A 72 30.26 -11.72 12.60
N HIS A 73 30.92 -12.77 12.10
CA HIS A 73 30.47 -13.50 10.91
C HIS A 73 29.11 -14.17 11.14
N GLN A 74 28.92 -14.84 12.27
CA GLN A 74 27.62 -15.40 12.66
C GLN A 74 26.52 -14.33 12.78
N SER A 75 26.86 -13.18 13.39
CA SER A 75 25.94 -12.05 13.53
C SER A 75 25.60 -11.42 12.17
N SER A 76 26.57 -11.33 11.25
CA SER A 76 26.38 -10.81 9.90
C SER A 76 25.44 -11.70 9.10
N ALA A 77 25.66 -13.03 9.11
CA ALA A 77 24.78 -13.98 8.45
C ALA A 77 23.32 -13.88 8.97
N ALA A 78 23.15 -13.78 10.29
CA ALA A 78 21.83 -13.59 10.90
C ALA A 78 21.18 -12.25 10.51
N ALA A 79 21.96 -11.15 10.44
CA ALA A 79 21.46 -9.85 10.02
C ALA A 79 21.05 -9.85 8.54
N GLN A 80 21.82 -10.49 7.67
CA GLN A 80 21.48 -10.64 6.25
C GLN A 80 20.18 -11.43 6.06
N ALA A 81 20.00 -12.53 6.80
CA ALA A 81 18.74 -13.30 6.77
C ALA A 81 17.53 -12.44 7.21
N ARG A 82 17.70 -11.58 8.23
CA ARG A 82 16.65 -10.64 8.65
C ARG A 82 16.30 -9.64 7.56
N VAL A 83 17.30 -9.06 6.89
CA VAL A 83 17.10 -8.13 5.76
C VAL A 83 16.31 -8.81 4.63
N GLN A 84 16.71 -10.02 4.23
CA GLN A 84 15.99 -10.78 3.19
C GLN A 84 14.54 -11.04 3.59
N SER A 85 14.30 -11.44 4.83
CA SER A 85 12.92 -11.64 5.32
C SER A 85 12.11 -10.34 5.32
N ALA A 86 12.71 -9.23 5.74
CA ALA A 86 12.07 -7.91 5.78
C ALA A 86 11.74 -7.42 4.37
N GLU A 87 12.61 -7.67 3.40
CA GLU A 87 12.36 -7.37 1.98
C GLU A 87 11.15 -8.16 1.44
N MET A 88 11.05 -9.46 1.76
CA MET A 88 9.88 -10.26 1.40
C MET A 88 8.59 -9.69 2.00
N PHE A 89 8.63 -9.19 3.24
CA PHE A 89 7.48 -8.54 3.87
C PHE A 89 7.10 -7.23 3.17
N VAL A 90 8.08 -6.40 2.80
CA VAL A 90 7.85 -5.18 2.00
C VAL A 90 7.16 -5.54 0.69
N ASN A 91 7.69 -6.50 -0.05
CA ASN A 91 7.13 -6.93 -1.34
C ASN A 91 5.67 -7.40 -1.18
N ARG A 92 5.37 -8.18 -0.15
CA ARG A 92 4.00 -8.60 0.17
C ARG A 92 3.10 -7.41 0.52
N ALA A 93 3.58 -6.45 1.31
CA ALA A 93 2.80 -5.30 1.73
C ALA A 93 2.49 -4.36 0.56
N VAL A 94 3.46 -4.12 -0.33
CA VAL A 94 3.28 -3.35 -1.57
C VAL A 94 2.22 -4.00 -2.46
N GLU A 95 2.27 -5.31 -2.66
CA GLU A 95 1.26 -6.02 -3.44
C GLU A 95 -0.13 -5.98 -2.79
N ALA A 96 -0.21 -6.06 -1.46
CA ALA A 96 -1.46 -5.89 -0.72
C ALA A 96 -2.06 -4.49 -0.93
N THR A 97 -1.25 -3.43 -0.86
CA THR A 97 -1.71 -2.06 -1.13
C THR A 97 -2.16 -1.89 -2.58
N ARG A 98 -1.42 -2.43 -3.55
CA ARG A 98 -1.82 -2.42 -4.97
C ARG A 98 -3.17 -3.11 -5.15
N SER A 99 -3.38 -4.26 -4.51
CA SER A 99 -4.65 -4.98 -4.55
C SER A 99 -5.79 -4.18 -3.93
N ALA A 100 -5.59 -3.61 -2.73
CA ALA A 100 -6.58 -2.76 -2.07
C ALA A 100 -6.96 -1.52 -2.93
N LYS A 101 -5.99 -0.93 -3.63
CA LYS A 101 -6.23 0.19 -4.56
C LYS A 101 -7.06 -0.24 -5.76
N ARG A 102 -6.82 -1.44 -6.32
CA ARG A 102 -7.63 -2.01 -7.41
C ARG A 102 -9.08 -2.21 -6.96
N ASP A 103 -9.27 -2.75 -5.76
CA ASP A 103 -10.60 -2.98 -5.17
C ASP A 103 -11.36 -1.66 -4.98
N GLN A 104 -10.73 -0.63 -4.41
CA GLN A 104 -11.35 0.69 -4.28
C GLN A 104 -11.73 1.25 -5.65
N SER A 105 -10.81 1.21 -6.62
CA SER A 105 -11.04 1.72 -7.98
C SER A 105 -12.20 1.01 -8.68
N ALA A 106 -12.36 -0.30 -8.45
CA ALA A 106 -13.49 -1.05 -8.99
C ALA A 106 -14.83 -0.56 -8.42
N ILE A 107 -14.89 -0.29 -7.11
CA ILE A 107 -16.09 0.26 -6.46
C ILE A 107 -16.40 1.68 -6.95
N GLU A 108 -15.39 2.53 -7.10
CA GLU A 108 -15.55 3.89 -7.65
C GLU A 108 -16.14 3.86 -9.06
N LYS A 109 -15.67 2.94 -9.92
CA LYS A 109 -16.24 2.73 -11.26
C LYS A 109 -17.71 2.29 -11.21
N LEU A 110 -18.08 1.42 -10.28
CA LEU A 110 -19.48 1.00 -10.10
C LEU A 110 -20.35 2.18 -9.64
N ILE A 111 -19.86 3.01 -8.72
CA ILE A 111 -20.55 4.23 -8.29
C ILE A 111 -20.73 5.19 -9.46
N ALA A 112 -19.69 5.42 -10.26
CA ALA A 112 -19.77 6.28 -11.44
C ALA A 112 -20.79 5.76 -12.46
N ARG A 113 -20.83 4.44 -12.72
CA ARG A 113 -21.82 3.81 -13.60
C ARG A 113 -23.24 3.97 -13.05
N ALA A 114 -23.44 3.79 -11.75
CA ALA A 114 -24.74 3.98 -11.11
C ALA A 114 -25.22 5.43 -11.22
N ARG A 115 -24.32 6.41 -11.01
CA ARG A 115 -24.62 7.85 -11.20
C ARG A 115 -25.04 8.16 -12.63
N ARG A 116 -24.31 7.67 -13.63
CA ARG A 116 -24.67 7.85 -15.06
C ARG A 116 -26.04 7.26 -15.39
N ALA A 117 -26.35 6.07 -14.86
CA ALA A 117 -27.64 5.44 -15.07
C ALA A 117 -28.79 6.21 -14.41
N ALA A 118 -28.57 6.81 -13.23
CA ALA A 118 -29.55 7.66 -12.57
C ALA A 118 -29.85 8.93 -13.40
N VAL A 119 -28.81 9.62 -13.86
CA VAL A 119 -28.97 10.80 -14.73
C VAL A 119 -29.72 10.47 -16.02
N ALA A 120 -29.36 9.36 -16.69
CA ALA A 120 -30.06 8.94 -17.91
C ALA A 120 -31.56 8.63 -17.65
N LYS A 121 -31.89 8.07 -16.48
CA LYS A 121 -33.28 7.83 -16.08
C LYS A 121 -34.03 9.13 -15.83
N GLU A 122 -33.41 10.10 -15.16
CA GLU A 122 -33.98 11.43 -14.92
C GLU A 122 -34.22 12.18 -16.25
N MET A 123 -33.25 12.13 -17.17
CA MET A 123 -33.41 12.71 -18.51
C MET A 123 -34.59 12.09 -19.26
N ARG A 124 -34.72 10.76 -19.26
CA ARG A 124 -35.88 10.10 -19.89
C ARG A 124 -37.20 10.49 -19.23
N ALA A 125 -37.23 10.64 -17.90
CA ALA A 125 -38.45 11.10 -17.21
C ALA A 125 -38.84 12.55 -17.58
N LEU A 126 -37.86 13.40 -17.87
CA LEU A 126 -38.08 14.76 -18.40
C LEU A 126 -38.57 14.76 -19.85
N GLU A 127 -38.15 13.79 -20.66
CA GLU A 127 -38.65 13.61 -22.03
C GLU A 127 -40.09 13.07 -22.04
N ASP A 128 -40.39 12.12 -21.15
CA ASP A 128 -41.71 11.51 -21.01
C ASP A 128 -42.73 12.42 -20.30
N THR A 129 -42.31 13.59 -19.82
CA THR A 129 -43.25 14.49 -19.14
C THR A 129 -44.19 15.11 -20.19
N PRO A 130 -45.52 14.93 -20.06
CA PRO A 130 -46.45 15.52 -21.01
C PRO A 130 -46.29 17.04 -21.01
N PRO A 131 -46.48 17.72 -22.17
CA PRO A 131 -46.35 19.16 -22.25
C PRO A 131 -47.40 19.81 -21.35
N VAL A 132 -46.97 20.25 -20.17
CA VAL A 132 -47.71 21.17 -19.29
C VAL A 132 -47.67 22.54 -19.94
N SER A 133 -48.41 22.69 -21.03
CA SER A 133 -48.68 24.00 -21.60
C SER A 133 -50.00 24.51 -21.04
N PRO A 134 -50.00 25.57 -20.21
CA PRO A 134 -51.23 26.27 -19.84
C PRO A 134 -51.95 26.89 -21.06
N LEU A 135 -51.31 26.91 -22.23
CA LEU A 135 -51.86 27.41 -23.49
C LEU A 135 -52.77 26.40 -24.21
N LYS A 136 -52.81 25.11 -23.84
CA LYS A 136 -53.80 24.16 -24.40
C LYS A 136 -55.15 24.22 -23.68
N ALA A 137 -55.18 24.69 -22.43
CA ALA A 137 -56.42 24.88 -21.67
C ALA A 137 -57.19 26.16 -22.06
N LYS A 138 -56.57 27.09 -22.81
CA LYS A 138 -57.16 28.37 -23.22
C LYS A 138 -57.14 28.59 -24.74
N ARG A 139 -57.33 27.54 -25.54
CA ARG A 139 -57.70 27.75 -26.95
C ARG A 139 -59.23 27.77 -27.01
N HIS A 140 -59.81 28.96 -26.91
CA HIS A 140 -61.18 29.16 -27.39
C HIS A 140 -61.09 29.23 -28.90
N ASP A 141 -61.68 28.27 -29.60
CA ASP A 141 -61.90 28.38 -31.03
C ASP A 141 -62.90 29.53 -31.26
N PRO A 142 -62.60 30.52 -32.12
CA PRO A 142 -63.57 31.54 -32.47
C PRO A 142 -64.64 30.92 -33.38
N CYS A 143 -65.90 31.09 -32.96
CA CYS A 143 -67.10 30.65 -33.66
C CYS A 143 -67.28 31.30 -35.04
#